data_AF-D3PIT4-F1
#
_entry.id   AF-D3PIT4-F1
#
_cell.length_a   1.000
_cell.length_b   1.000
_cell.length_c   1.000
_cell.angle_alpha   90.00
_cell.angle_beta   90.00
_cell.angle_gamma   90.00
#
_symmetry.space_group_name_H-M   'P 1'
#
loop_
_entity.id
_entity.type
_entity.pdbx_description
1 polymer ?
#
loop_
_entity_poly.entity_id
_entity_poly.type
_entity_poly.pdbx_seq_one_letter_code
_entity_poly.pdbx_strand_id
1 'polypeptide(L)'
;MFMKEKELKEAEITKIRQESEEKGEYEVHKIVDVEINKKDGSKEFRIRWKGYKPEEDTWEEEKNLNCPEKIEAFMRKHEKSQDISQKSLRETPKIIERLAYSQSKRIKKKAGGLRVTYDGME
;
A
#
# COMPACT_ATOMS: atom_id res chain seq x y z
N MET A 1 46.44 -12.09 -2.73
CA MET A 1 45.55 -12.46 -3.86
C MET A 1 44.21 -11.75 -3.79
N PHE A 2 43.60 -11.59 -2.60
CA PHE A 2 42.36 -10.81 -2.36
C PHE A 2 42.30 -9.39 -2.97
N MET A 3 43.42 -8.64 -2.99
CA MET A 3 43.43 -7.28 -3.54
C MET A 3 43.21 -7.27 -5.06
N LYS A 4 43.80 -8.22 -5.80
CA LYS A 4 43.60 -8.35 -7.26
C LYS A 4 42.18 -8.78 -7.61
N GLU A 5 41.58 -9.66 -6.80
CA GLU A 5 40.20 -10.10 -7.00
C GLU A 5 39.19 -8.98 -6.73
N LYS A 6 39.47 -8.10 -5.76
CA LYS A 6 38.63 -6.95 -5.45
C LYS A 6 38.65 -5.92 -6.58
N GLU A 7 39.84 -5.59 -7.10
CA GLU A 7 40.01 -4.66 -8.23
C GLU A 7 39.33 -5.19 -9.51
N LEU A 8 39.44 -6.49 -9.79
CA LEU A 8 38.77 -7.11 -10.93
C LEU A 8 37.24 -7.03 -10.82
N LYS A 9 36.67 -7.27 -9.64
CA LYS A 9 35.23 -7.13 -9.40
C LYS A 9 34.74 -5.68 -9.55
N GLU A 10 35.50 -4.72 -9.03
CA GLU A 10 35.15 -3.29 -9.15
C GLU A 10 35.18 -2.81 -10.62
N ALA A 11 36.15 -3.30 -11.41
CA ALA A 11 36.24 -3.02 -12.84
C ALA A 11 35.09 -3.68 -13.64
N GLU A 12 34.67 -4.89 -13.26
CA GLU A 12 33.54 -5.57 -13.89
C GLU A 12 32.21 -4.86 -13.59
N ILE A 13 32.01 -4.41 -12.35
CA ILE A 13 30.81 -3.62 -11.96
C ILE A 13 30.73 -2.30 -12.73
N THR A 14 31.84 -1.58 -12.88
CA THR A 14 31.87 -0.33 -13.65
C THR A 14 31.56 -0.56 -15.12
N LYS A 15 32.07 -1.65 -15.70
CA LYS A 15 31.78 -2.01 -17.09
C LYS A 15 30.31 -2.36 -17.32
N ILE A 16 29.72 -3.15 -16.42
CA ILE A 16 28.28 -3.48 -16.44
C ILE A 16 27.44 -2.20 -16.34
N ARG A 17 27.82 -1.29 -15.43
CA ARG A 17 27.10 -0.02 -15.25
C ARG A 17 27.13 0.84 -16.52
N GLN A 18 28.28 0.96 -17.17
CA GLN A 18 28.39 1.71 -18.43
C GLN A 18 27.54 1.10 -19.55
N GLU A 19 27.57 -0.22 -19.70
CA GLU A 19 26.76 -0.91 -20.71
C GLU A 19 25.25 -0.76 -20.41
N SER A 20 24.85 -0.81 -19.14
CA SER A 20 23.46 -0.56 -18.74
C SER A 20 23.04 0.90 -18.98
N GLU A 21 23.92 1.87 -18.74
CA GLU A 21 23.68 3.29 -19.02
C GLU A 21 23.53 3.54 -20.54
N GLU A 22 24.33 2.87 -21.38
CA GLU A 22 24.19 2.92 -22.85
C GLU A 22 22.89 2.27 -23.35
N LYS A 23 22.41 1.22 -22.67
CA LYS A 23 21.11 0.57 -22.96
C LYS A 23 19.92 1.28 -22.33
N GLY A 24 20.15 2.28 -21.48
CA GLY A 24 19.09 2.96 -20.72
C GLY A 24 18.42 2.08 -19.66
N GLU A 25 19.09 1.02 -19.20
CA GLU A 25 18.61 0.10 -18.17
C GLU A 25 19.05 0.60 -16.79
N TYR A 26 18.10 1.04 -15.96
CA TYR A 26 18.38 1.56 -14.63
C TYR A 26 17.78 0.65 -13.54
N GLU A 27 18.46 0.57 -12.39
CA GLU A 27 17.97 -0.24 -11.27
C GLU A 27 16.78 0.46 -10.58
N VAL A 28 15.62 -0.19 -10.59
CA VAL A 28 14.42 0.28 -9.88
C VAL A 28 14.63 0.17 -8.38
N HIS A 29 14.47 1.26 -7.63
CA HIS A 29 14.46 1.22 -6.16
C HIS A 29 13.07 0.85 -5.63
N LYS A 30 12.03 1.60 -6.03
CA LYS A 30 10.66 1.40 -5.55
C LYS A 30 9.62 1.88 -6.57
N ILE A 31 8.47 1.21 -6.62
CA ILE A 31 7.27 1.70 -7.31
C ILE A 31 6.52 2.65 -6.38
N VAL A 32 6.34 3.88 -6.84
CA VAL A 32 5.73 4.97 -6.08
C VAL A 32 4.23 5.00 -6.27
N ASP A 33 3.79 4.90 -7.53
CA ASP A 33 2.40 5.06 -7.91
C ASP A 33 2.04 4.21 -9.14
N VAL A 34 0.74 4.05 -9.37
CA VAL A 34 0.18 3.40 -10.57
C VAL A 34 -0.95 4.26 -11.13
N GLU A 35 -0.92 4.46 -12.44
CA GLU A 35 -2.00 5.07 -13.19
C GLU A 35 -2.54 4.06 -14.19
N ILE A 36 -3.87 3.94 -14.24
CA ILE A 36 -4.56 3.03 -15.15
C ILE A 36 -5.25 3.89 -16.21
N ASN A 37 -4.77 3.81 -17.44
CA ASN A 37 -5.33 4.54 -18.56
C ASN A 37 -6.75 4.03 -18.84
N LYS A 38 -7.74 4.91 -18.71
CA LYS A 38 -9.17 4.56 -18.88
C LYS A 38 -9.55 4.15 -20.31
N LYS A 39 -8.72 4.51 -21.30
CA LYS A 39 -8.98 4.26 -22.72
C LYS A 39 -8.48 2.88 -23.13
N ASP A 40 -7.21 2.59 -22.84
CA ASP A 40 -6.52 1.40 -23.32
C ASP A 40 -6.42 0.30 -22.25
N GLY A 41 -6.70 0.65 -20.99
CA GLY A 41 -6.51 -0.25 -19.84
C GLY A 41 -5.05 -0.51 -19.49
N SER A 42 -4.11 0.18 -20.15
CA SER A 42 -2.68 0.08 -19.86
C SER A 42 -2.36 0.63 -18.47
N LYS A 43 -1.44 -0.04 -17.79
CA LYS A 43 -0.94 0.36 -16.47
C LYS A 43 0.42 1.02 -16.65
N GLU A 44 0.52 2.25 -16.18
CA GLU A 44 1.77 2.99 -16.08
C GLU A 44 2.16 3.07 -14.61
N PHE A 45 3.44 2.89 -14.33
CA PHE A 45 3.98 2.88 -12.98
C PHE A 45 4.97 4.02 -12.83
N ARG A 46 4.85 4.75 -11.72
CA ARG A 46 5.82 5.78 -11.36
C ARG A 46 6.99 5.16 -10.62
N ILE A 47 8.19 5.26 -11.18
CA ILE A 47 9.39 4.58 -10.71
C ILE A 47 10.31 5.53 -9.95
N ARG A 48 10.72 5.11 -8.74
CA ARG A 48 11.87 5.68 -8.03
C ARG A 48 13.11 4.92 -8.45
N TRP A 49 14.03 5.59 -9.12
CA TRP A 49 15.33 5.03 -9.51
C TRP A 49 16.31 4.99 -8.33
N LYS A 50 17.17 3.98 -8.30
CA LYS A 50 18.17 3.82 -7.23
C LYS A 50 19.30 4.85 -7.39
N GLY A 51 19.53 5.64 -6.34
CA GLY A 51 20.54 6.70 -6.36
C GLY A 51 20.05 8.04 -6.89
N TYR A 52 18.78 8.13 -7.32
CA TYR A 52 18.16 9.34 -7.83
C TYR A 52 17.13 9.90 -6.85
N LYS A 53 16.78 11.18 -7.04
CA LYS A 53 15.83 11.90 -6.19
C LYS A 53 14.37 11.64 -6.61
N PRO A 54 13.39 11.87 -5.71
CA PRO A 54 11.96 11.85 -6.03
C PRO A 54 11.53 12.71 -7.22
N GLU A 55 12.29 13.75 -7.51
CA GLU A 55 12.02 14.70 -8.60
C GLU A 55 12.31 14.08 -9.97
N GLU A 56 13.14 13.03 -10.01
CA GLU A 56 13.54 12.31 -11.23
C GLU A 56 12.69 11.05 -11.45
N ASP A 57 11.58 10.91 -10.72
CA ASP A 57 10.67 9.77 -10.86
C ASP A 57 9.94 9.87 -12.22
N THR A 58 10.06 8.84 -13.05
CA THR A 58 9.43 8.77 -14.38
C THR A 58 8.25 7.80 -14.40
N TRP A 59 7.34 7.98 -15.36
CA TRP A 59 6.23 7.06 -15.62
C TRP A 59 6.64 6.07 -16.71
N GLU A 60 6.63 4.79 -16.37
CA GLU A 60 7.04 3.70 -17.24
C GLU A 60 5.89 2.69 -17.40
N GLU A 61 5.70 2.18 -18.61
CA GLU A 61 4.71 1.14 -18.86
C GLU A 61 5.09 -0.20 -18.22
N GLU A 62 4.09 -1.02 -17.87
CA GLU A 62 4.30 -2.38 -17.36
C GLU A 62 5.26 -3.22 -18.23
N LYS A 63 5.22 -3.03 -19.55
CA LYS A 63 6.06 -3.76 -20.51
C LYS A 63 7.53 -3.36 -20.48
N ASN A 64 7.85 -2.14 -20.05
CA ASN A 64 9.22 -1.66 -19.93
C ASN A 64 9.87 -2.10 -18.60
N LEU A 65 9.07 -2.60 -17.66
CA LEU A 65 9.51 -2.94 -16.31
C LEU A 65 9.79 -4.42 -16.15
N ASN A 66 11.07 -4.77 -16.15
CA ASN A 66 11.54 -6.15 -15.92
C ASN A 66 11.60 -6.51 -14.42
N CYS A 67 10.59 -6.16 -13.62
CA CYS A 67 10.58 -6.44 -12.18
C CYS A 67 9.20 -6.87 -11.63
N PRO A 68 8.71 -8.08 -12.00
CA PRO A 68 7.37 -8.55 -11.65
C PRO A 68 7.13 -8.63 -10.14
N GLU A 69 8.15 -9.02 -9.35
CA GLU A 69 8.03 -9.12 -7.89
C GLU A 69 7.68 -7.78 -7.23
N LYS A 70 8.31 -6.69 -7.69
CA LYS A 70 8.05 -5.34 -7.14
C LYS A 70 6.66 -4.85 -7.53
N ILE A 71 6.24 -5.14 -8.77
CA ILE A 71 4.92 -4.81 -9.30
C ILE A 71 3.84 -5.52 -8.49
N GLU A 72 3.96 -6.83 -8.29
CA GLU A 72 2.99 -7.62 -7.53
C GLU A 72 2.89 -7.15 -6.07
N ALA A 73 4.03 -6.92 -5.42
CA ALA A 73 4.07 -6.41 -4.06
C ALA A 73 3.40 -5.03 -3.92
N PHE A 74 3.53 -4.18 -4.93
CA PHE A 74 2.88 -2.87 -4.98
C PHE A 74 1.37 -3.00 -5.21
N MET A 75 0.96 -3.76 -6.23
CA MET A 75 -0.45 -4.00 -6.58
C MET A 75 -1.24 -4.59 -5.40
N ARG A 76 -0.70 -5.61 -4.73
CA ARG A 76 -1.32 -6.23 -3.55
C ARG A 76 -1.53 -5.24 -2.40
N LYS A 77 -0.64 -4.25 -2.23
CA LYS A 77 -0.82 -3.19 -1.23
C LYS A 77 -1.82 -2.14 -1.69
N HIS A 78 -1.76 -1.78 -2.97
CA HIS A 78 -2.64 -0.79 -3.58
C HIS A 78 -4.10 -1.26 -3.53
N GLU A 79 -4.40 -2.49 -3.94
CA GLU A 79 -5.76 -3.07 -3.86
C GLU A 79 -6.31 -3.06 -2.44
N LYS A 80 -5.49 -3.49 -1.47
CA LYS A 80 -5.87 -3.45 -0.05
C LYS A 80 -6.19 -2.05 0.44
N SER A 81 -5.51 -1.03 -0.07
CA SER A 81 -5.77 0.36 0.31
C SER A 81 -7.04 0.93 -0.33
N GLN A 82 -7.36 0.50 -1.55
CA GLN A 82 -8.57 0.91 -2.26
C GLN A 82 -9.84 0.27 -1.67
N ASP A 83 -9.74 -0.97 -1.18
CA ASP A 83 -10.88 -1.70 -0.59
C ASP A 83 -11.21 -1.26 0.86
N ILE A 84 -10.42 -0.36 1.45
CA ILE A 84 -10.70 0.18 2.78
C ILE A 84 -11.93 1.08 2.69
N SER A 85 -13.05 0.59 3.19
CA SER A 85 -14.29 1.37 3.25
C SER A 85 -14.06 2.70 3.99
N GLN A 86 -14.71 3.77 3.52
CA GLN A 86 -14.67 5.06 4.23
C GLN A 86 -15.17 4.94 5.68
N LYS A 87 -16.02 3.95 5.97
CA LYS A 87 -16.54 3.69 7.31
C LYS A 87 -15.47 3.14 8.26
N SER A 88 -14.53 2.33 7.77
CA SER A 88 -13.39 1.81 8.54
C SER A 88 -12.28 2.84 8.76
N LEU A 89 -12.20 3.87 7.91
CA LEU A 89 -11.27 5.00 8.10
C LEU A 89 -11.75 6.01 9.15
N ARG A 90 -13.03 5.98 9.54
CA ARG A 90 -13.56 6.88 10.56
C ARG A 90 -13.01 6.48 11.92
N GLU A 91 -12.33 7.41 12.57
CA GLU A 91 -12.02 7.28 13.98
C GLU A 91 -13.33 7.15 14.77
N THR A 92 -13.49 6.04 15.49
CA THR A 92 -14.65 5.90 16.37
C THR A 92 -14.53 6.94 17.49
N PRO A 93 -15.54 7.81 17.70
CA PRO A 93 -15.46 8.82 18.75
C PRO A 93 -15.28 8.13 20.10
N LYS A 94 -14.39 8.68 20.94
CA LYS A 94 -14.19 8.20 22.31
C LYS A 94 -15.54 8.24 23.03
N ILE A 95 -16.05 7.07 23.42
CA ILE A 95 -17.29 6.97 24.18
C ILE A 95 -17.04 7.61 25.55
N ILE A 96 -17.73 8.70 25.84
CA ILE A 96 -17.66 9.38 27.14
C ILE A 96 -18.13 8.39 28.23
N GLU A 97 -17.43 8.33 29.37
CA GLU A 97 -17.72 7.36 30.45
C GLU A 97 -19.18 7.32 30.88
N ARG A 98 -19.85 8.49 30.93
CA ARG A 98 -21.29 8.61 31.22
C ARG A 98 -22.14 7.74 30.29
N LEU A 99 -21.77 7.66 29.02
CA LEU A 99 -22.49 6.87 28.02
C LEU A 99 -22.13 5.38 28.08
N ALA A 100 -20.87 5.04 28.35
CA ALA A 100 -20.42 3.66 28.56
C ALA A 100 -21.13 3.01 29.76
N TYR A 101 -21.31 3.78 30.84
CA TYR A 101 -22.04 3.34 32.03
C TYR A 101 -23.53 3.09 31.78
N SER A 102 -24.15 3.84 30.87
CA SER A 102 -25.58 3.67 30.54
C SER A 102 -25.87 2.39 29.75
N GLN A 103 -24.95 1.98 28.87
CA GLN A 103 -25.06 0.76 28.05
C GLN A 103 -25.05 -0.51 28.92
N SER A 104 -24.19 -0.58 29.95
CA SER A 104 -24.10 -1.73 30.84
C SER A 104 -25.38 -1.96 31.67
N LYS A 105 -26.04 -0.89 32.14
CA LYS A 105 -27.36 -0.99 32.80
C LYS A 105 -28.48 -1.34 31.81
N ARG A 106 -28.41 -0.89 30.56
CA ARG A 106 -29.43 -1.18 29.52
C ARG A 106 -29.38 -2.63 29.05
N ILE A 107 -28.18 -3.22 28.96
CA ILE A 107 -27.99 -4.65 28.67
C ILE A 107 -28.57 -5.52 29.80
N LYS A 108 -28.35 -5.14 31.07
CA LYS A 108 -28.96 -5.82 32.23
C LYS A 108 -30.50 -5.81 32.20
N LYS A 109 -31.12 -4.74 31.70
CA LYS A 109 -32.59 -4.66 31.57
C LYS A 109 -33.15 -5.46 30.38
N LYS A 110 -32.33 -5.79 29.38
CA LYS A 110 -32.75 -6.62 28.22
C LYS A 110 -32.68 -8.12 28.52
N ALA A 111 -31.81 -8.54 29.43
CA ALA A 111 -31.69 -9.93 29.89
C ALA A 111 -32.78 -10.33 30.92
N GLY A 112 -33.51 -9.37 31.49
CA GLY A 112 -34.47 -9.61 32.56
C GLY A 112 -35.81 -8.91 32.35
N GLY A 113 -36.38 -9.01 31.15
CA GLY A 113 -37.79 -8.73 30.88
C GLY A 113 -38.32 -7.37 31.36
N LEU A 114 -38.35 -6.37 30.47
CA LEU A 114 -39.27 -5.25 30.64
C LEU A 114 -39.86 -4.84 29.28
N ARG A 115 -40.62 -5.75 28.69
CA ARG A 115 -41.73 -5.39 27.82
C ARG A 115 -42.99 -5.59 28.65
N VAL A 116 -43.53 -4.50 29.21
CA VAL A 116 -44.86 -4.51 29.82
C VAL A 116 -45.85 -4.45 28.67
N THR A 117 -46.48 -5.57 28.33
CA THR A 117 -47.64 -5.61 27.44
C THR A 117 -48.89 -5.33 28.26
N TYR A 118 -49.74 -4.44 27.77
CA TYR A 118 -50.93 -3.92 28.47
C TYR A 118 -52.14 -4.87 28.32
N ASP A 119 -51.95 -6.16 28.60
CA ASP A 119 -52.94 -7.21 28.32
C ASP A 119 -53.80 -7.56 29.54
N GLY A 120 -54.26 -6.56 30.29
CA GLY A 120 -55.01 -6.82 31.54
C GLY A 120 -55.40 -5.58 32.34
N MET A 121 -55.88 -4.53 31.66
CA MET A 121 -56.45 -3.37 32.32
C MET A 121 -57.92 -3.24 31.89
N GLU A 122 -58.77 -4.07 32.51
CA GLU A 122 -60.23 -3.89 32.61
C GLU A 122 -60.57 -3.26 33.96
#